data_AF-A0A2N1A2Q6-F1
#
_entry.id   AF-A0A2N1A2Q6-F1
#
_cell.length_a   1.000
_cell.length_b   1.000
_cell.length_c   1.000
_cell.angle_alpha   90.00
_cell.angle_beta   90.00
_cell.angle_gamma   90.00
#
_symmetry.space_group_name_H-M   'P 1'
#
loop_
_entity.id
_entity.type
_entity.pdbx_description
1 polymer ?
#
loop_
_entity_poly.entity_id
_entity_poly.type
_entity_poly.pdbx_seq_one_letter_code
_entity_poly.pdbx_strand_id
1 'polypeptide(L)'
;MTRTQDNVANDITTSVSATGSGDAVYGDKVMRDKYTTIIQSEVSLELVKPVLLDIVQKLGEGNKDQAEAMLRTLGMLGNLNSTTKIAIACLKAVTYFELSDEEKQTIKKAYSENSSQDKDFQDFLNAAAINLLREQKSEQELKDFYCALPANPCTDIAYYKTLVKINSSDDISRELSSFSLPVLHLLLEKSFASGNPDICQQVFEELKKKDLFSDFSGQEVIL
;
A
#
# COMPACT_ATOMS: atom_id res chain seq x y z
N MET A 1 49.93 -41.41 17.54
CA MET A 1 50.86 -40.26 17.53
C MET A 1 50.23 -39.18 16.65
N THR A 2 49.98 -37.99 17.23
CA THR A 2 50.02 -36.62 16.64
C THR A 2 49.30 -36.32 15.29
N ARG A 3 48.68 -35.16 15.02
CA ARG A 3 48.20 -33.96 15.74
C ARG A 3 47.66 -33.00 14.62
N THR A 4 46.61 -32.20 14.92
CA THR A 4 46.33 -30.79 14.44
C THR A 4 46.08 -30.47 12.95
N GLN A 5 44.91 -29.85 12.61
CA GLN A 5 44.64 -28.39 12.40
C GLN A 5 45.33 -27.82 11.14
N ASP A 6 44.83 -26.87 10.33
CA ASP A 6 43.77 -25.86 10.41
C ASP A 6 43.61 -25.18 9.03
N ASN A 7 42.38 -24.74 8.70
CA ASN A 7 41.97 -23.44 8.14
C ASN A 7 42.54 -22.74 6.86
N VAL A 8 41.55 -22.28 6.05
CA VAL A 8 41.30 -20.87 5.63
C VAL A 8 41.88 -20.29 4.32
N ALA A 9 40.93 -19.70 3.57
CA ALA A 9 40.97 -18.58 2.62
C ALA A 9 41.73 -18.72 1.30
N ASN A 10 40.93 -18.84 0.23
CA ASN A 10 41.27 -18.33 -1.09
C ASN A 10 41.30 -16.80 -1.04
N ASP A 11 42.50 -16.24 -1.08
CA ASP A 11 42.75 -14.83 -1.31
C ASP A 11 43.13 -14.67 -2.79
N ILE A 12 42.23 -14.09 -3.60
CA ILE A 12 42.55 -13.64 -4.96
C ILE A 12 42.03 -12.22 -5.09
N THR A 13 42.92 -11.26 -4.89
CA THR A 13 42.78 -9.89 -5.42
C THR A 13 44.12 -9.44 -5.96
N THR A 14 44.26 -9.58 -7.28
CA THR A 14 45.24 -8.87 -8.11
C THR A 14 45.02 -7.37 -8.02
N SER A 15 46.04 -6.62 -7.59
CA SER A 15 46.18 -5.21 -7.94
C SER A 15 47.63 -4.88 -8.33
N VAL A 16 47.72 -4.42 -9.57
CA VAL A 16 48.84 -4.02 -10.41
C VAL A 16 49.91 -3.17 -9.70
N SER A 17 51.17 -3.58 -9.87
CA SER A 17 52.37 -2.81 -9.52
C SER A 17 52.66 -1.74 -10.57
N ALA A 18 52.93 -0.50 -10.15
CA ALA A 18 53.62 0.50 -10.96
C ALA A 18 54.78 1.10 -10.15
N THR A 19 56.00 0.92 -10.67
CA THR A 19 57.27 1.46 -10.20
C THR A 19 57.51 2.87 -10.73
N GLY A 20 58.05 3.78 -9.90
CA GLY A 20 58.92 4.86 -10.39
C GLY A 20 58.70 6.27 -9.82
N SER A 21 59.54 6.63 -8.84
CA SER A 21 60.29 7.90 -8.73
C SER A 21 59.62 9.23 -9.13
N GLY A 22 59.20 10.03 -8.15
CA GLY A 22 58.88 11.45 -8.33
C GLY A 22 58.69 12.15 -7.00
N ASP A 23 59.59 13.08 -6.70
CA ASP A 23 59.69 13.94 -5.53
C ASP A 23 58.38 14.66 -5.18
N ALA A 24 57.88 14.50 -3.95
CA ALA A 24 56.68 15.18 -3.46
C ALA A 24 56.96 15.86 -2.11
N VAL A 25 57.16 17.16 -2.24
CA VAL A 25 57.23 18.21 -1.21
C VAL A 25 56.07 18.11 -0.20
N TYR A 26 56.41 18.35 1.06
CA TYR A 26 55.53 18.54 2.23
C TYR A 26 54.09 18.96 1.87
N GLY A 27 53.19 17.99 1.90
CA GLY A 27 51.75 18.17 1.90
C GLY A 27 51.18 17.41 3.09
N ASP A 28 50.56 18.18 3.98
CA ASP A 28 49.81 17.80 5.16
C ASP A 28 49.31 16.33 5.20
N LYS A 29 49.82 15.54 6.14
CA LYS A 29 49.29 14.20 6.44
C LYS A 29 47.95 14.36 7.17
N VAL A 30 46.90 14.66 6.43
CA VAL A 30 45.55 14.47 6.93
C VAL A 30 45.30 12.97 6.97
N MET A 31 45.41 12.38 8.17
CA MET A 31 44.94 11.03 8.44
C MET A 31 43.43 10.99 8.13
N ARG A 32 43.07 10.60 6.91
CA ARG A 32 41.68 10.36 6.47
C ARG A 32 41.18 8.97 6.91
N ASP A 33 41.73 8.42 7.98
CA ASP A 33 41.16 7.24 8.63
C ASP A 33 40.27 7.72 9.77
N LYS A 34 39.05 8.19 9.45
CA LYS A 34 37.93 8.19 10.39
C LYS A 34 36.62 8.67 9.77
N TYR A 35 35.60 7.84 9.95
CA TYR A 35 34.18 8.03 9.65
C TYR A 35 33.73 7.77 8.21
N THR A 36 33.96 6.56 7.69
CA THR A 36 32.87 5.89 6.97
C THR A 36 31.84 5.44 7.99
N THR A 37 30.97 6.35 8.43
CA THR A 37 29.70 5.93 9.02
C THR A 37 28.92 5.27 7.90
N ILE A 38 29.04 3.95 7.77
CA ILE A 38 28.14 3.17 6.92
C ILE A 38 26.78 3.27 7.63
N ILE A 39 25.96 4.25 7.25
CA ILE A 39 24.54 4.28 7.63
C ILE A 39 23.86 3.19 6.79
N GLN A 40 24.09 1.94 7.18
CA GLN A 40 23.45 0.75 6.65
C GLN A 40 22.07 0.51 7.31
N SER A 41 21.59 1.46 8.11
CA SER A 41 20.25 1.36 8.68
C SER A 41 19.24 1.59 7.57
N GLU A 42 18.56 0.51 7.19
CA GLU A 42 17.36 0.60 6.38
C GLU A 42 16.36 1.55 7.06
N VAL A 43 15.72 2.42 6.27
CA VAL A 43 14.66 3.31 6.70
C VAL A 43 13.48 2.46 7.13
N SER A 44 13.23 2.48 8.44
CA SER A 44 12.18 1.70 9.08
C SER A 44 10.82 2.35 8.91
N LEU A 45 9.77 1.52 9.04
CA LEU A 45 8.39 1.98 8.93
C LEU A 45 8.10 3.09 9.94
N GLU A 46 8.56 2.94 11.18
CA GLU A 46 8.38 3.93 12.25
C GLU A 46 8.88 5.34 11.88
N LEU A 47 9.98 5.43 11.12
CA LEU A 47 10.55 6.72 10.72
C LEU A 47 9.70 7.42 9.65
N VAL A 48 9.07 6.66 8.75
CA VAL A 48 8.28 7.20 7.64
C VAL A 48 6.77 7.16 7.90
N LYS A 49 6.32 6.49 8.96
CA LYS A 49 4.92 6.33 9.33
C LYS A 49 4.16 7.66 9.40
N PRO A 50 4.70 8.75 9.98
CA PRO A 50 4.03 10.05 9.95
C PRO A 50 3.78 10.56 8.51
N VAL A 51 4.73 10.36 7.61
CA VAL A 51 4.62 10.77 6.21
C VAL A 51 3.60 9.90 5.47
N LEU A 52 3.58 8.59 5.73
CA LEU A 52 2.61 7.67 5.16
C LEU A 52 1.18 7.99 5.64
N LEU A 53 1.01 8.38 6.91
CA LEU A 53 -0.28 8.81 7.44
C LEU A 53 -0.71 10.16 6.86
N ASP A 54 0.21 11.11 6.66
CA ASP A 54 -0.09 12.36 5.96
C ASP A 54 -0.51 12.11 4.51
N ILE A 55 0.13 11.16 3.81
CA ILE A 55 -0.31 10.70 2.48
C ILE A 55 -1.75 10.19 2.54
N VAL A 56 -2.09 9.33 3.51
CA VAL A 56 -3.46 8.82 3.68
C VAL A 56 -4.45 9.96 3.92
N GLN A 57 -4.09 10.94 4.75
CA GLN A 57 -4.92 12.12 4.99
C GLN A 57 -5.12 12.93 3.71
N LYS A 58 -4.04 13.22 2.96
CA LYS A 58 -4.12 13.96 1.69
C LYS A 58 -5.00 13.27 0.67
N LEU A 59 -4.97 11.94 0.62
CA LEU A 59 -5.85 11.16 -0.23
C LEU A 59 -7.32 11.29 0.20
N GLY A 60 -7.59 11.29 1.51
CA GLY A 60 -8.92 11.55 2.06
C GLY A 60 -9.45 12.97 1.76
N GLU A 61 -8.57 13.96 1.71
CA GLU A 61 -8.88 15.34 1.34
C GLU A 61 -9.04 15.55 -0.18
N GLY A 62 -8.78 14.53 -1.00
CA GLY A 62 -8.82 14.62 -2.46
C GLY A 62 -7.56 15.22 -3.11
N ASN A 63 -6.51 15.50 -2.33
CA ASN A 63 -5.23 16.07 -2.76
C ASN A 63 -4.31 15.00 -3.39
N LYS A 64 -4.77 14.35 -4.46
CA LYS A 64 -4.11 13.19 -5.08
C LYS A 64 -2.70 13.48 -5.59
N ASP A 65 -2.48 14.63 -6.24
CA ASP A 65 -1.18 14.97 -6.82
C ASP A 65 -0.09 15.13 -5.75
N GLN A 66 -0.46 15.72 -4.60
CA GLN A 66 0.46 15.87 -3.47
C GLN A 66 0.80 14.51 -2.85
N ALA A 67 -0.21 13.67 -2.63
CA ALA A 67 -0.03 12.32 -2.12
C ALA A 67 0.85 11.47 -3.07
N GLU A 68 0.66 11.59 -4.38
CA GLU A 68 1.49 10.91 -5.37
C GLU A 68 2.95 11.37 -5.33
N ALA A 69 3.18 12.69 -5.28
CA ALA A 69 4.51 13.25 -5.17
C ALA A 69 5.25 12.72 -3.93
N MET A 70 4.57 12.71 -2.78
CA MET A 70 5.13 12.18 -1.53
C MET A 70 5.45 10.68 -1.61
N LEU A 71 4.56 9.86 -2.21
CA LEU A 71 4.82 8.43 -2.41
C LEU A 71 5.98 8.16 -3.37
N ARG A 72 6.11 8.97 -4.43
CA ARG A 72 7.27 8.90 -5.35
C ARG A 72 8.56 9.24 -4.62
N THR A 73 8.57 10.30 -3.81
CA THR A 73 9.74 10.68 -3.00
C THR A 73 10.13 9.60 -2.00
N LEU A 74 9.15 8.99 -1.31
CA LEU A 74 9.41 7.87 -0.41
C LEU A 74 9.98 6.66 -1.16
N GLY A 75 9.44 6.34 -2.35
CA GLY A 75 9.95 5.25 -3.19
C GLY A 75 11.37 5.47 -3.73
N MET A 76 11.87 6.71 -3.77
CA MET A 76 13.26 7.02 -4.15
C MET A 76 14.26 6.79 -3.02
N LEU A 77 13.79 6.52 -1.79
CA LEU A 77 14.68 6.14 -0.70
C LEU A 77 15.27 4.75 -1.00
N GLY A 78 16.55 4.69 -1.35
CA GLY A 78 17.19 3.46 -1.84
C GLY A 78 17.35 2.36 -0.79
N ASN A 79 17.33 2.70 0.50
CA ASN A 79 17.57 1.76 1.59
C ASN A 79 16.34 1.66 2.51
N LEU A 80 15.22 1.18 1.99
CA LEU A 80 13.98 0.95 2.77
C LEU A 80 13.92 -0.48 3.27
N ASN A 81 13.44 -0.68 4.50
CA ASN A 81 13.20 -2.02 5.01
C ASN A 81 11.99 -2.67 4.31
N SER A 82 11.84 -3.99 4.47
CA SER A 82 10.76 -4.75 3.80
C SER A 82 9.36 -4.24 4.16
N THR A 83 9.10 -3.94 5.43
CA THR A 83 7.80 -3.45 5.90
C THR A 83 7.45 -2.08 5.30
N THR A 84 8.42 -1.17 5.22
CA THR A 84 8.26 0.14 4.58
C THR A 84 7.97 0.00 3.09
N LYS A 85 8.69 -0.88 2.39
CA LYS A 85 8.45 -1.17 0.97
C LYS A 85 7.03 -1.70 0.75
N ILE A 86 6.57 -2.62 1.60
CA ILE A 86 5.20 -3.14 1.56
C ILE A 86 4.19 -2.01 1.76
N ALA A 87 4.36 -1.17 2.79
CA ALA A 87 3.43 -0.08 3.07
C ALA A 87 3.31 0.93 1.91
N ILE A 88 4.44 1.34 1.32
CA ILE A 88 4.46 2.22 0.15
C ILE A 88 3.77 1.57 -1.05
N ALA A 89 4.08 0.31 -1.34
CA ALA A 89 3.46 -0.43 -2.43
C ALA A 89 1.94 -0.58 -2.23
N CYS A 90 1.49 -0.88 -1.01
CA CYS A 90 0.07 -0.99 -0.68
C CYS A 90 -0.66 0.34 -0.89
N LEU A 91 -0.09 1.45 -0.42
CA LEU A 91 -0.69 2.77 -0.63
C LEU A 91 -0.79 3.11 -2.13
N LYS A 92 0.26 2.88 -2.91
CA LYS A 92 0.22 3.05 -4.38
C LYS A 92 -0.88 2.20 -5.02
N ALA A 93 -1.03 0.95 -4.57
CA ALA A 93 -2.04 0.04 -5.09
C ALA A 93 -3.47 0.50 -4.79
N VAL A 94 -3.72 1.02 -3.58
CA VAL A 94 -5.04 1.51 -3.15
C VAL A 94 -5.40 2.83 -3.84
N THR A 95 -4.41 3.65 -4.19
CA THR A 95 -4.61 4.91 -4.90
C THR A 95 -4.64 4.78 -6.42
N TYR A 96 -4.46 3.57 -6.95
CA TYR A 96 -4.35 3.29 -8.38
C TYR A 96 -3.19 4.01 -9.06
N PHE A 97 -2.09 4.24 -8.31
CA PHE A 97 -0.83 4.65 -8.91
C PHE A 97 -0.15 3.46 -9.59
N GLU A 98 0.74 3.76 -10.53
CA GLU A 98 1.47 2.74 -11.27
C GLU A 98 2.33 1.90 -10.31
N LEU A 99 2.15 0.59 -10.40
CA LEU A 99 2.91 -0.41 -9.65
C LEU A 99 3.90 -1.10 -10.57
N SER A 100 5.16 -1.14 -10.15
CA SER A 100 6.16 -2.03 -10.75
C SER A 100 5.83 -3.50 -10.46
N ASP A 101 6.37 -4.41 -11.28
CA ASP A 101 6.19 -5.85 -11.05
C ASP A 101 6.79 -6.31 -9.71
N GLU A 102 7.89 -5.69 -9.26
CA GLU A 102 8.49 -5.94 -7.95
C GLU A 102 7.52 -5.57 -6.81
N GLU A 103 6.83 -4.43 -6.91
CA GLU A 103 5.83 -4.00 -5.93
C GLU A 103 4.62 -4.95 -5.91
N LYS A 104 4.13 -5.37 -7.09
CA LYS A 104 3.05 -6.36 -7.19
C LYS A 104 3.42 -7.68 -6.52
N GLN A 105 4.63 -8.20 -6.76
CA GLN A 105 5.12 -9.42 -6.13
C GLN A 105 5.29 -9.26 -4.62
N THR A 106 5.79 -8.10 -4.19
CA THR A 106 5.95 -7.75 -2.77
C THR A 106 4.62 -7.80 -2.02
N ILE A 107 3.57 -7.20 -2.58
CA ILE A 107 2.22 -7.23 -2.00
C ILE A 107 1.68 -8.67 -1.95
N LYS A 108 1.78 -9.43 -3.04
CA LYS A 108 1.31 -10.83 -3.10
C LYS A 108 1.99 -11.71 -2.06
N LYS A 109 3.31 -11.58 -1.94
CA LYS A 109 4.10 -12.31 -0.94
C LYS A 109 3.70 -11.89 0.47
N ALA A 110 3.62 -10.59 0.75
CA ALA A 110 3.28 -10.07 2.06
C ALA A 110 1.91 -10.53 2.55
N TYR A 111 0.92 -10.57 1.65
CA TYR A 111 -0.40 -11.11 1.95
C TYR A 111 -0.36 -12.61 2.22
N SER A 112 0.30 -13.40 1.36
CA SER A 112 0.37 -14.86 1.51
C SER A 112 1.06 -15.31 2.79
N GLU A 113 2.03 -14.51 3.25
CA GLU A 113 2.80 -14.78 4.47
C GLU A 113 2.17 -14.17 5.74
N ASN A 114 1.04 -13.45 5.64
CA ASN A 114 0.47 -12.63 6.72
C ASN A 114 1.53 -11.76 7.42
N SER A 115 2.48 -11.21 6.65
CA SER A 115 3.71 -10.62 7.19
C SER A 115 3.56 -9.16 7.62
N SER A 116 2.37 -8.57 7.45
CA SER A 116 2.06 -7.24 7.96
C SER A 116 1.84 -7.32 9.48
N GLN A 117 2.92 -7.08 10.23
CA GLN A 117 2.86 -6.99 11.69
C GLN A 117 2.26 -5.67 12.18
N ASP A 118 2.14 -4.65 11.32
CA ASP A 118 1.58 -3.34 11.67
C ASP A 118 0.08 -3.29 11.32
N LYS A 119 -0.74 -3.16 12.37
CA LYS A 119 -2.20 -3.09 12.25
C LYS A 119 -2.66 -1.88 11.42
N ASP A 120 -1.92 -0.78 11.44
CA ASP A 120 -2.28 0.45 10.72
C ASP A 120 -2.17 0.28 9.20
N PHE A 121 -1.38 -0.72 8.75
CA PHE A 121 -1.17 -1.00 7.33
C PHE A 121 -1.80 -2.29 6.83
N GLN A 122 -2.34 -3.13 7.73
CA GLN A 122 -3.03 -4.36 7.36
C GLN A 122 -4.25 -4.08 6.46
N ASP A 123 -4.99 -3.02 6.73
CA ASP A 123 -6.16 -2.65 5.93
C ASP A 123 -5.77 -2.25 4.50
N PHE A 124 -4.66 -1.51 4.36
CA PHE A 124 -4.11 -1.16 3.05
C PHE A 124 -3.56 -2.38 2.32
N LEU A 125 -2.94 -3.34 3.02
CA LEU A 125 -2.49 -4.59 2.43
C LEU A 125 -3.67 -5.41 1.91
N ASN A 126 -4.75 -5.53 2.69
CA ASN A 126 -5.97 -6.21 2.29
C ASN A 126 -6.61 -5.55 1.07
N ALA A 127 -6.74 -4.23 1.07
CA ALA A 127 -7.27 -3.46 -0.06
C ALA A 127 -6.40 -3.57 -1.31
N ALA A 128 -5.07 -3.54 -1.16
CA ALA A 128 -4.12 -3.76 -2.25
C ALA A 128 -4.25 -5.18 -2.83
N ALA A 129 -4.42 -6.19 -1.98
CA ALA A 129 -4.65 -7.56 -2.41
C ALA A 129 -5.92 -7.71 -3.25
N ILE A 130 -7.03 -7.07 -2.85
CA ILE A 130 -8.27 -7.02 -3.66
C ILE A 130 -8.00 -6.45 -5.06
N ASN A 131 -7.33 -5.29 -5.13
CA ASN A 131 -7.02 -4.64 -6.40
C ASN A 131 -6.15 -5.53 -7.32
N LEU A 132 -5.19 -6.28 -6.77
CA LEU A 132 -4.34 -7.20 -7.53
C LEU A 132 -5.04 -8.50 -7.93
N LEU A 133 -5.94 -9.01 -7.09
CA LEU A 133 -6.67 -10.25 -7.35
C LEU A 133 -7.76 -10.06 -8.41
N ARG A 134 -8.32 -8.85 -8.54
CA ARG A 134 -9.32 -8.51 -9.56
C ARG A 134 -8.92 -8.94 -10.97
N GLU A 135 -7.64 -8.86 -11.31
CA GLU A 135 -7.13 -9.21 -12.65
C GLU A 135 -7.01 -10.73 -12.89
N GLN A 136 -7.04 -11.54 -11.83
CA GLN A 136 -6.71 -12.97 -11.87
C GLN A 136 -7.86 -13.87 -11.43
N LYS A 137 -8.85 -13.33 -10.72
CA LYS A 137 -9.93 -14.07 -10.07
C LYS A 137 -11.28 -13.75 -10.69
N SER A 138 -12.17 -14.73 -10.63
CA SER A 138 -13.58 -14.49 -10.96
C SER A 138 -14.21 -13.53 -9.94
N GLU A 139 -15.31 -12.88 -10.33
CA GLU A 139 -16.04 -11.96 -9.45
C GLU A 139 -16.51 -12.66 -8.16
N GLN A 140 -16.94 -13.92 -8.25
CA GLN A 140 -17.37 -14.70 -7.09
C GLN A 140 -16.19 -15.02 -6.16
N GLU A 141 -15.04 -15.48 -6.68
CA GLU A 141 -13.86 -15.71 -5.85
C GLU A 141 -13.38 -14.44 -5.15
N LEU A 142 -13.46 -13.30 -5.83
CA LEU A 142 -13.10 -12.00 -5.25
C LEU A 142 -14.08 -11.58 -4.15
N LYS A 143 -15.38 -11.85 -4.35
CA LYS A 143 -16.43 -11.63 -3.35
C LYS A 143 -16.20 -12.49 -2.12
N ASP A 144 -15.97 -13.79 -2.30
CA ASP A 144 -15.70 -14.73 -1.20
C ASP A 144 -14.45 -14.30 -0.41
N PHE A 145 -13.41 -13.87 -1.12
CA PHE A 145 -12.21 -13.31 -0.52
C PHE A 145 -12.52 -12.06 0.32
N TYR A 146 -13.26 -11.10 -0.23
CA TYR A 146 -13.66 -9.88 0.47
C TYR A 146 -14.52 -10.18 1.72
N CYS A 147 -15.47 -11.10 1.62
CA CYS A 147 -16.32 -11.53 2.74
C CYS A 147 -15.54 -12.14 3.90
N ALA A 148 -14.38 -12.75 3.64
CA ALA A 148 -13.51 -13.31 4.68
C ALA A 148 -12.69 -12.25 5.43
N LEU A 149 -12.59 -11.02 4.91
CA LEU A 149 -11.82 -9.94 5.51
C LEU A 149 -12.62 -9.23 6.63
N PRO A 150 -11.92 -8.71 7.66
CA PRO A 150 -12.56 -7.93 8.71
C PRO A 150 -13.23 -6.67 8.15
N ALA A 151 -14.18 -6.12 8.92
CA ALA A 151 -14.90 -4.95 8.48
C ALA A 151 -14.02 -3.71 8.47
N ASN A 152 -13.80 -3.12 7.28
CA ASN A 152 -12.95 -1.95 7.13
C ASN A 152 -13.32 -1.10 5.89
N PRO A 153 -13.47 0.23 6.05
CA PRO A 153 -13.79 1.12 4.91
C PRO A 153 -12.81 1.03 3.74
N CYS A 154 -11.51 0.83 3.98
CA CYS A 154 -10.51 0.74 2.92
C CYS A 154 -10.72 -0.49 2.04
N THR A 155 -10.97 -1.65 2.66
CA THR A 155 -11.27 -2.88 1.93
C THR A 155 -12.61 -2.80 1.21
N ASP A 156 -13.60 -2.14 1.80
CA ASP A 156 -14.94 -1.99 1.22
C ASP A 156 -14.86 -1.12 -0.04
N ILE A 157 -14.18 0.02 0.05
CA ILE A 157 -13.95 0.91 -1.10
C ILE A 157 -13.19 0.14 -2.19
N ALA A 158 -12.14 -0.60 -1.85
CA ALA A 158 -11.36 -1.36 -2.83
C ALA A 158 -12.23 -2.39 -3.55
N TYR A 159 -13.01 -3.18 -2.81
CA TYR A 159 -13.90 -4.18 -3.38
C TYR A 159 -15.00 -3.55 -4.25
N TYR A 160 -15.79 -2.63 -3.72
CA TYR A 160 -16.92 -2.05 -4.47
C TYR A 160 -16.49 -1.22 -5.68
N LYS A 161 -15.25 -0.69 -5.70
CA LYS A 161 -14.68 -0.09 -6.91
C LYS A 161 -14.38 -1.10 -8.01
N THR A 162 -14.18 -2.37 -7.67
CA THR A 162 -14.00 -3.43 -8.69
C THR A 162 -15.29 -3.73 -9.43
N LEU A 163 -16.45 -3.48 -8.81
CA LEU A 163 -17.74 -3.73 -9.41
C LEU A 163 -18.11 -2.64 -10.42
N VAL A 164 -18.68 -3.06 -11.55
CA VAL A 164 -19.23 -2.14 -12.55
C VAL A 164 -20.56 -1.56 -12.07
N LYS A 165 -21.41 -2.43 -11.49
CA LYS A 165 -22.75 -2.11 -11.02
C LYS A 165 -23.18 -3.08 -9.92
N ILE A 166 -24.20 -2.71 -9.15
CA ILE A 166 -24.83 -3.55 -8.13
C ILE A 166 -26.24 -3.90 -8.60
N ASN A 167 -26.49 -5.17 -8.96
CA ASN A 167 -27.77 -5.59 -9.55
C ASN A 167 -28.77 -6.07 -8.50
N SER A 168 -28.30 -6.57 -7.37
CA SER A 168 -29.10 -7.15 -6.29
C SER A 168 -28.57 -6.74 -4.91
N SER A 169 -29.40 -6.88 -3.87
CA SER A 169 -28.96 -6.76 -2.48
C SER A 169 -27.86 -7.75 -2.12
N ASP A 170 -27.83 -8.92 -2.78
CA ASP A 170 -26.84 -9.96 -2.52
C ASP A 170 -25.42 -9.52 -2.92
N ASP A 171 -25.30 -8.56 -3.84
CA ASP A 171 -24.01 -7.95 -4.22
C ASP A 171 -23.44 -7.08 -3.08
N ILE A 172 -24.29 -6.66 -2.15
CA ILE A 172 -23.90 -5.92 -0.95
C ILE A 172 -23.60 -6.95 0.16
N SER A 173 -22.33 -7.29 0.33
CA SER A 173 -21.91 -8.39 1.21
C SER A 173 -22.03 -8.12 2.71
N ARG A 174 -22.45 -6.92 3.14
CA ARG A 174 -22.57 -6.54 4.55
C ARG A 174 -23.79 -5.66 4.78
N GLU A 175 -24.19 -5.51 6.04
CA GLU A 175 -25.31 -4.64 6.40
C GLU A 175 -25.04 -3.18 6.03
N LEU A 176 -25.99 -2.56 5.33
CA LEU A 176 -25.85 -1.18 4.83
C LEU A 176 -25.51 -0.17 5.94
N SER A 177 -26.11 -0.34 7.12
CA SER A 177 -25.91 0.54 8.28
C SER A 177 -24.47 0.54 8.82
N SER A 178 -23.71 -0.53 8.55
CA SER A 178 -22.32 -0.67 8.97
C SER A 178 -21.34 0.13 8.11
N PHE A 179 -21.75 0.55 6.91
CA PHE A 179 -20.86 1.22 5.99
C PHE A 179 -20.59 2.68 6.37
N SER A 180 -19.36 3.10 6.08
CA SER A 180 -18.95 4.50 6.18
C SER A 180 -19.60 5.32 5.05
N LEU A 181 -19.68 6.64 5.26
CA LEU A 181 -20.29 7.54 4.27
C LEU A 181 -19.64 7.44 2.87
N PRO A 182 -18.30 7.39 2.71
CA PRO A 182 -17.69 7.19 1.40
C PRO A 182 -18.10 5.88 0.72
N VAL A 183 -18.27 4.80 1.48
CA VAL A 183 -18.71 3.51 0.94
C VAL A 183 -20.16 3.60 0.49
N LEU A 184 -21.05 4.21 1.29
CA LEU A 184 -22.46 4.40 0.92
C LEU A 184 -22.60 5.24 -0.36
N HIS A 185 -21.81 6.30 -0.54
CA HIS A 185 -21.80 7.07 -1.80
C HIS A 185 -21.36 6.21 -2.99
N LEU A 186 -20.32 5.40 -2.82
CA LEU A 186 -19.85 4.49 -3.86
C LEU A 186 -20.92 3.45 -4.20
N LEU A 187 -21.56 2.85 -3.21
CA LEU A 187 -22.66 1.90 -3.41
C LEU A 187 -23.82 2.55 -4.17
N LEU A 188 -24.15 3.81 -3.85
CA LEU A 188 -25.19 4.57 -4.54
C LEU A 188 -24.81 4.81 -6.02
N GLU A 189 -23.57 5.20 -6.31
CA GLU A 189 -23.07 5.33 -7.68
C GLU A 189 -23.22 4.01 -8.45
N LYS A 190 -22.81 2.89 -7.84
CA LYS A 190 -22.89 1.55 -8.45
C LYS A 190 -24.31 1.03 -8.59
N SER A 191 -25.21 1.36 -7.67
CA SER A 191 -26.63 1.02 -7.79
C SER A 191 -27.28 1.83 -8.91
N PHE A 192 -26.97 3.12 -9.05
CA PHE A 192 -27.46 3.95 -10.16
C PHE A 192 -27.04 3.38 -11.52
N ALA A 193 -25.80 2.91 -11.64
CA ALA A 193 -25.31 2.26 -12.86
C ALA A 193 -26.07 0.98 -13.24
N SER A 194 -26.77 0.34 -12.28
CA SER A 194 -27.61 -0.83 -12.56
C SER A 194 -29.00 -0.48 -13.11
N GLY A 195 -29.48 0.76 -12.86
CA GLY A 195 -30.85 1.17 -13.12
C GLY A 195 -31.90 0.51 -12.23
N ASN A 196 -31.50 -0.16 -11.13
CA ASN A 196 -32.43 -0.81 -10.20
C ASN A 196 -32.88 0.19 -9.12
N PRO A 197 -34.14 0.67 -9.15
CA PRO A 197 -34.63 1.69 -8.22
C PRO A 197 -34.70 1.18 -6.78
N ASP A 198 -34.99 -0.11 -6.56
CA ASP A 198 -35.15 -0.66 -5.20
C ASP A 198 -33.84 -0.59 -4.41
N ILE A 199 -32.73 -0.95 -5.04
CA ILE A 199 -31.40 -0.91 -4.40
C ILE A 199 -30.94 0.52 -4.21
N CYS A 200 -31.13 1.37 -5.23
CA CYS A 200 -30.80 2.79 -5.12
C CYS A 200 -31.55 3.43 -3.96
N GLN A 201 -32.85 3.15 -3.83
CA GLN A 201 -33.66 3.66 -2.73
C GLN A 201 -33.15 3.13 -1.39
N GLN A 202 -32.82 1.83 -1.27
CA GLN A 202 -32.29 1.27 -0.02
C GLN A 202 -30.97 1.96 0.42
N VAL A 203 -30.02 2.15 -0.51
CA VAL A 203 -28.75 2.83 -0.20
C VAL A 203 -29.00 4.30 0.13
N PHE A 204 -29.92 4.96 -0.60
CA PHE A 204 -30.28 6.37 -0.37
C PHE A 204 -30.96 6.60 0.98
N GLU A 205 -31.85 5.69 1.41
CA GLU A 205 -32.43 5.73 2.76
C GLU A 205 -31.37 5.63 3.84
N GLU A 206 -30.37 4.76 3.67
CA GLU A 206 -29.28 4.65 4.63
C GLU A 206 -28.39 5.91 4.66
N LEU A 207 -28.17 6.54 3.52
CA LEU A 207 -27.47 7.83 3.43
C LEU A 207 -28.22 8.94 4.18
N LYS A 208 -29.55 9.02 4.04
CA LYS A 208 -30.40 10.01 4.72
C LYS A 208 -30.36 9.91 6.24
N LYS A 209 -30.04 8.73 6.79
CA LYS A 209 -29.86 8.55 8.25
C LYS A 209 -28.57 9.17 8.78
N LYS A 210 -27.62 9.54 7.90
CA LYS A 210 -26.38 10.23 8.31
C LYS A 210 -26.64 11.73 8.36
N ASP A 211 -26.16 12.39 9.41
CA ASP A 211 -26.45 13.80 9.74
C ASP A 211 -26.22 14.79 8.57
N LEU A 212 -25.30 14.48 7.65
CA LEU A 212 -25.03 15.33 6.49
C LEU A 212 -26.18 15.39 5.46
N PHE A 213 -27.11 14.44 5.49
CA PHE A 213 -28.18 14.28 4.50
C PHE A 213 -29.59 14.35 5.10
N SER A 214 -29.72 14.83 6.34
CA SER A 214 -31.02 14.98 7.01
C SER A 214 -32.00 15.84 6.21
N ASP A 215 -31.49 16.83 5.47
CA ASP A 215 -32.27 17.77 4.66
C ASP A 215 -32.97 17.09 3.45
N PHE A 216 -32.57 15.86 3.11
CA PHE A 216 -33.17 15.06 2.05
C PHE A 216 -34.34 14.19 2.54
N SER A 217 -34.79 14.36 3.80
CA SER A 217 -35.96 13.66 4.32
C SER A 217 -37.19 13.93 3.44
N GLY A 218 -37.74 12.88 2.82
CA GLY A 218 -38.89 12.98 1.91
C GLY A 218 -38.55 12.97 0.41
N GLN A 219 -37.29 12.87 0.03
CA GLN A 219 -36.91 12.64 -1.37
C GLN A 219 -36.85 11.13 -1.70
N GLU A 220 -37.24 10.80 -2.93
CA GLU A 220 -37.24 9.47 -3.52
C GLU A 220 -36.36 9.42 -4.77
N VAL A 221 -35.79 8.27 -5.06
CA VAL A 221 -35.00 8.04 -6.27
C VAL A 221 -35.93 7.85 -7.47
N ILE A 222 -35.76 8.69 -8.50
CA ILE A 222 -36.46 8.59 -9.79
C ILE A 222 -35.42 8.24 -10.85
N LEU A 223 -35.58 7.08 -11.52
CA LEU A 223 -34.66 6.52 -12.51
C LEU A 223 -35.34 6.28 -13.85
#